data_AF-A0A539EAV4-F1
#
_entry.id   AF-A0A539EAV4-F1
#
_cell.length_a   1.000
_cell.length_b   1.000
_cell.length_c   1.000
_cell.angle_alpha   90.00
_cell.angle_beta   90.00
_cell.angle_gamma   90.00
#
_symmetry.space_group_name_H-M   'P 1'
#
loop_
_entity.id
_entity.type
_entity.pdbx_description
1 polymer ?
#
loop_
_entity_poly.entity_id
_entity_poly.type
_entity_poly.pdbx_seq_one_letter_code
_entity_poly.pdbx_strand_id
1 'polypeptide(L)'
;MENTIKEILTPRYMAQFQCLGGECEDSCCIDEWTITIEKKYYQKIERVLSRNQQSRTEFTNKIKRLHGSAADKTHYATIAHGEDHRCGFLSETRMCSLHQAYGPGILPSVCGTYPRLNFM
;
A
#
# COMPACT_ATOMS: atom_id res chain seq x y z
N MET A 1 -7.58 34.40 0.18
CA MET A 1 -7.45 33.06 -0.43
C MET A 1 -8.77 32.37 -0.23
N GLU A 2 -9.63 32.40 -1.24
CA GLU A 2 -10.96 31.77 -1.18
C GLU A 2 -10.79 30.26 -1.21
N ASN A 3 -11.26 29.61 -0.15
CA ASN A 3 -11.26 28.17 -0.02
C ASN A 3 -12.55 27.65 -0.69
N THR A 4 -12.53 27.51 -2.00
CA THR A 4 -13.70 27.03 -2.76
C THR A 4 -13.92 25.56 -2.47
N ILE A 5 -14.88 25.25 -1.60
CA ILE A 5 -15.35 23.89 -1.36
C ILE A 5 -16.08 23.43 -2.63
N LYS A 6 -15.45 22.55 -3.41
CA LYS A 6 -16.11 21.87 -4.52
C LYS A 6 -16.90 20.69 -3.96
N GLU A 7 -18.23 20.74 -4.08
CA GLU A 7 -19.05 19.56 -3.90
C GLU A 7 -18.87 18.62 -5.09
N ILE A 8 -18.43 17.39 -4.82
CA ILE A 8 -18.26 16.35 -5.84
C ILE A 8 -19.40 15.35 -5.67
N LEU A 9 -20.20 15.17 -6.72
CA LEU A 9 -21.20 14.12 -6.77
C LEU A 9 -20.49 12.78 -7.00
N THR A 10 -20.36 11.98 -5.94
CA THR A 10 -19.76 10.64 -6.01
C THR A 10 -20.85 9.56 -5.98
N PRO A 11 -20.80 8.54 -6.85
CA PRO A 11 -21.72 7.42 -6.76
C PRO A 11 -21.66 6.71 -5.41
N ARG A 12 -22.82 6.35 -4.85
CA ARG A 12 -22.91 5.71 -3.52
C ARG A 12 -22.04 4.45 -3.40
N TYR A 13 -21.94 3.67 -4.47
CA TYR A 13 -21.16 2.43 -4.48
C TYR A 13 -19.66 2.67 -4.24
N MET A 14 -19.10 3.82 -4.64
CA MET A 14 -17.69 4.14 -4.40
C MET A 14 -17.39 4.35 -2.92
N ALA A 15 -18.32 4.94 -2.17
CA ALA A 15 -18.19 5.09 -0.72
C ALA A 15 -18.30 3.73 0.02
N GLN A 16 -18.95 2.75 -0.61
CA GLN A 16 -19.13 1.40 -0.09
C GLN A 16 -18.05 0.42 -0.56
N PHE A 17 -17.08 0.88 -1.35
CA PHE A 17 -16.01 0.04 -1.86
C PHE A 17 -15.22 -0.60 -0.72
N GLN A 18 -14.98 -1.90 -0.85
CA GLN A 18 -14.15 -2.70 0.05
C GLN A 18 -13.20 -3.55 -0.80
N CYS A 19 -11.97 -3.73 -0.30
CA CYS A 19 -11.02 -4.63 -0.93
C CYS A 19 -11.54 -6.07 -0.86
N LEU A 20 -11.75 -6.69 -2.03
CA LEU A 20 -12.19 -8.08 -2.16
C LEU A 20 -11.03 -9.09 -1.99
N GLY A 21 -9.79 -8.59 -1.93
CA GLY A 21 -8.62 -9.44 -1.75
C GLY A 21 -8.45 -10.45 -2.89
N GLY A 22 -8.38 -11.73 -2.54
CA GLY A 22 -8.18 -12.81 -3.52
C GLY A 22 -9.33 -13.00 -4.50
N GLU A 23 -10.53 -12.54 -4.17
CA GLU A 23 -11.70 -12.57 -5.06
C GLU A 23 -11.74 -11.38 -6.03
N CYS A 24 -10.80 -10.43 -5.92
CA CYS A 24 -10.73 -9.27 -6.79
C CYS A 24 -10.29 -9.67 -8.21
N GLU A 25 -11.19 -9.48 -9.18
CA GLU A 25 -10.90 -9.73 -10.60
C GLU A 25 -9.80 -8.81 -11.14
N ASP A 26 -9.77 -7.55 -10.67
CA ASP A 26 -8.80 -6.53 -11.03
C ASP A 26 -7.89 -6.20 -9.83
N SER A 27 -6.83 -7.00 -9.65
CA SER A 27 -6.01 -6.98 -8.45
C SER A 27 -4.85 -5.99 -8.54
N CYS A 28 -4.98 -4.88 -7.81
CA CYS A 28 -3.94 -3.85 -7.72
C CYS A 28 -2.57 -4.32 -7.22
N CYS A 29 -2.48 -5.50 -6.60
CA CYS A 29 -1.24 -6.09 -6.13
C CYS A 29 -0.53 -6.93 -7.20
N ILE A 30 -1.20 -7.20 -8.33
CA ILE A 30 -0.65 -7.94 -9.48
C ILE A 30 -0.12 -6.96 -10.53
N ASP A 31 -0.69 -5.77 -10.62
CA ASP A 31 -0.28 -4.75 -11.58
C ASP A 31 1.17 -4.31 -11.39
N GLU A 32 1.81 -3.93 -12.48
CA GLU A 32 3.20 -3.49 -12.50
C GLU A 32 3.30 -1.96 -12.27
N TRP A 33 3.30 -1.56 -11.00
CA TRP A 33 3.40 -0.15 -10.60
C TRP A 33 4.19 0.04 -9.31
N THR A 34 4.76 1.23 -9.12
CA THR A 34 5.57 1.51 -7.93
C THR A 34 4.68 1.91 -6.75
N ILE A 35 4.64 1.07 -5.73
CA ILE A 35 3.95 1.38 -4.47
C ILE A 35 4.91 2.15 -3.56
N THR A 36 4.67 3.46 -3.45
CA THR A 36 5.41 4.33 -2.52
C THR A 36 4.83 4.26 -1.11
N ILE A 37 5.71 4.43 -0.13
CA ILE A 37 5.38 4.36 1.29
C ILE A 37 5.81 5.66 1.94
N GLU A 38 4.87 6.35 2.58
CA GLU A 38 5.18 7.51 3.40
C GLU A 38 5.85 7.10 4.71
N LYS A 39 6.68 8.00 5.26
CA LYS A 39 7.46 7.74 6.48
C LYS A 39 6.59 7.22 7.64
N LYS A 40 5.37 7.74 7.79
CA LYS A 40 4.43 7.32 8.84
C LYS A 40 4.01 5.85 8.70
N TYR A 41 3.80 5.36 7.47
CA TYR A 41 3.41 3.97 7.22
C TYR A 41 4.61 3.04 7.27
N TYR A 42 5.76 3.49 6.76
CA TYR A 42 7.02 2.77 6.92
C TYR A 42 7.27 2.41 8.40
N GLN A 43 7.19 3.39 9.30
CA GLN A 43 7.40 3.17 10.73
C GLN A 43 6.36 2.23 11.35
N LYS A 44 5.11 2.26 10.88
CA LYS A 44 4.08 1.32 11.34
C LYS A 44 4.40 -0.11 10.89
N ILE A 45 4.73 -0.29 9.60
CA ILE A 45 5.06 -1.59 9.03
C ILE A 45 6.33 -2.15 9.67
N GLU A 46 7.36 -1.33 9.82
CA GLU A 46 8.61 -1.69 10.51
C GLU A 46 8.32 -2.19 11.94
N ARG A 47 7.48 -1.49 12.69
CA ARG A 47 7.13 -1.88 14.06
C ARG A 47 6.45 -3.26 14.13
N VAL A 48 5.51 -3.53 13.23
CA VAL A 48 4.78 -4.82 13.27
C VAL A 48 5.62 -5.97 12.70
N LEU A 49 6.49 -5.70 11.73
CA LEU A 49 7.37 -6.69 11.13
C LEU A 49 8.72 -6.82 11.87
N SER A 50 9.01 -6.04 12.91
CA SER A 50 10.26 -6.19 13.68
C SER A 50 10.15 -7.10 14.91
N ARG A 51 9.00 -7.78 15.10
CA ARG A 51 8.69 -8.52 16.33
C ARG A 51 9.50 -9.81 16.51
N ASN A 52 9.93 -10.44 15.43
CA ASN A 52 10.73 -11.66 15.46
C ASN A 52 11.68 -11.71 14.24
N GLN A 53 12.55 -12.71 14.20
CA GLN A 53 13.54 -12.82 13.13
C GLN A 53 12.92 -13.00 11.74
N GLN A 54 11.90 -13.84 11.62
CA GLN A 54 11.22 -14.11 10.35
C GLN A 54 10.57 -12.84 9.78
N SER A 55 9.82 -12.10 10.59
CA SER A 55 9.19 -10.86 10.16
C SER A 55 10.23 -9.78 9.81
N ARG A 56 11.38 -9.75 10.51
CA ARG A 56 12.48 -8.82 10.16
C ARG A 56 13.06 -9.12 8.79
N THR A 57 13.24 -10.40 8.48
CA THR A 57 13.65 -10.83 7.14
C THR A 57 12.61 -10.45 6.09
N GLU A 58 11.32 -10.64 6.39
CA GLU A 58 10.23 -10.21 5.51
C GLU A 58 10.27 -8.70 5.23
N PHE A 59 10.43 -7.89 6.27
CA PHE A 59 10.53 -6.43 6.14
C PHE A 59 11.69 -6.02 5.22
N THR A 60 12.90 -6.52 5.49
CA THR A 60 14.11 -6.18 4.71
C THR A 60 13.99 -6.61 3.25
N ASN A 61 13.36 -7.76 2.97
CA ASN A 61 13.20 -8.26 1.61
C ASN A 61 12.12 -7.51 0.83
N LYS A 62 11.03 -7.10 1.51
CA LYS A 62 9.83 -6.56 0.86
C LYS A 62 9.76 -5.04 0.87
N ILE A 63 10.57 -4.34 1.68
CA ILE A 63 10.54 -2.88 1.77
C ILE A 63 11.92 -2.31 1.49
N LYS A 64 11.99 -1.43 0.48
CA LYS A 64 13.22 -0.76 0.05
C LYS A 64 13.17 0.70 0.47
N ARG A 65 14.08 1.12 1.35
CA ARG A 65 14.18 2.53 1.78
C ARG A 65 14.78 3.37 0.66
N LEU A 66 14.20 4.54 0.41
CA LEU A 66 14.75 5.51 -0.54
C LEU A 66 15.86 6.34 0.14
N HIS A 67 16.85 6.74 -0.65
CA HIS A 67 18.02 7.52 -0.18
C HIS A 67 18.23 8.76 -1.06
N GLY A 68 18.93 9.76 -0.52
CA GLY A 68 19.26 10.99 -1.24
C GLY A 68 18.08 11.94 -1.42
N SER A 69 18.11 12.73 -2.49
CA SER A 69 17.09 13.74 -2.81
C SER A 69 15.70 13.15 -3.12
N ALA A 70 15.63 11.84 -3.41
CA ALA A 70 14.37 11.13 -3.65
C ALA A 70 13.63 10.76 -2.35
N ALA A 71 14.26 10.93 -1.18
CA ALA A 71 13.69 10.52 0.10
C ALA A 71 13.05 11.71 0.84
N ASP A 72 11.72 11.73 0.91
CA ASP A 72 10.98 12.69 1.73
C ASP A 72 9.93 12.01 2.62
N LYS A 73 9.07 12.79 3.28
CA LYS A 73 8.03 12.25 4.18
C LYS A 73 6.94 11.46 3.44
N THR A 74 6.68 11.81 2.18
CA THR A 74 5.68 11.21 1.28
C THR A 74 6.27 10.11 0.38
N HIS A 75 7.56 10.19 0.07
CA HIS A 75 8.31 9.20 -0.71
C HIS A 75 9.47 8.69 0.15
N TYR A 76 9.18 7.81 1.12
CA TYR A 76 10.18 7.37 2.10
C TYR A 76 10.76 6.00 1.77
N ALA A 77 9.92 5.10 1.26
CA ALA A 77 10.29 3.74 0.86
C ALA A 77 9.37 3.26 -0.26
N THR A 78 9.69 2.11 -0.83
CA THR A 78 8.83 1.40 -1.78
C THR A 78 8.64 -0.05 -1.37
N ILE A 79 7.53 -0.64 -1.80
CA ILE A 79 7.35 -2.10 -1.72
C ILE A 79 8.12 -2.74 -2.88
N ALA A 80 8.92 -3.77 -2.57
CA ALA A 80 9.59 -4.57 -3.56
C ALA A 80 8.59 -5.48 -4.30
N HIS A 81 8.79 -5.62 -5.60
CA HIS A 81 8.05 -6.57 -6.43
C HIS A 81 8.86 -7.84 -6.62
N GLY A 82 8.18 -8.98 -6.75
CA GLY A 82 8.78 -10.25 -7.11
C GLY A 82 9.25 -10.25 -8.57
N GLU A 83 9.86 -11.36 -8.99
CA GLU A 83 10.30 -11.56 -10.40
C GLU A 83 9.13 -11.59 -11.38
N ASP A 84 7.94 -11.89 -10.89
CA ASP A 84 6.67 -11.86 -11.61
C ASP A 84 6.03 -10.47 -11.66
N HIS A 85 6.76 -9.44 -11.22
CA HIS A 85 6.31 -8.06 -11.12
C HIS A 85 5.12 -7.84 -10.16
N ARG A 86 4.79 -8.83 -9.33
CA ARG A 86 3.72 -8.74 -8.33
C ARG A 86 4.24 -8.17 -7.02
N CYS A 87 3.36 -7.49 -6.28
CA CYS A 87 3.68 -6.92 -4.97
C CYS A 87 4.24 -7.98 -4.02
N GLY A 88 5.36 -7.71 -3.34
CA GLY A 88 5.98 -8.69 -2.43
C GLY A 88 5.12 -9.11 -1.24
N PHE A 89 4.05 -8.37 -0.92
CA PHE A 89 3.06 -8.74 0.10
C PHE A 89 1.86 -9.52 -0.45
N LEU A 90 1.81 -9.82 -1.75
CA LEU A 90 0.79 -10.69 -2.31
C LEU A 90 1.06 -12.15 -1.90
N SER A 91 0.10 -12.78 -1.22
CA SER A 91 0.15 -14.20 -0.89
C SER A 91 -0.23 -15.07 -2.09
N GLU A 92 0.02 -16.38 -1.97
CA GLU A 92 -0.44 -17.39 -2.94
C GLU A 92 -1.97 -17.40 -3.10
N THR A 93 -2.72 -17.04 -2.06
CA THR A 93 -4.18 -16.90 -2.10
C THR A 93 -4.65 -15.58 -2.71
N ARG A 94 -3.76 -14.84 -3.39
CA ARG A 94 -4.00 -13.52 -3.99
C ARG A 94 -4.48 -12.47 -2.98
N MET A 95 -4.15 -12.64 -1.70
CA MET A 95 -4.50 -11.71 -0.62
C MET A 95 -3.27 -10.93 -0.17
N CYS A 96 -3.42 -9.63 0.09
CA CYS A 96 -2.35 -8.85 0.68
C CYS A 96 -2.09 -9.29 2.13
N SER A 97 -0.92 -9.86 2.42
CA SER A 97 -0.58 -10.40 3.73
C SER A 97 -0.56 -9.32 4.83
N LEU A 98 -0.14 -8.09 4.50
CA LEU A 98 -0.22 -6.95 5.42
C LEU A 98 -1.67 -6.61 5.79
N HIS A 99 -2.55 -6.53 4.79
CA HIS A 99 -3.95 -6.24 5.00
C HIS A 99 -4.63 -7.34 5.82
N GLN A 100 -4.36 -8.61 5.48
CA GLN A 100 -4.90 -9.76 6.17
C GLN A 100 -4.48 -9.83 7.63
N ALA A 101 -3.22 -9.53 7.95
CA ALA A 101 -2.68 -9.65 9.29
C ALA A 101 -2.98 -8.43 10.19
N TYR A 102 -3.02 -7.22 9.64
CA TYR A 102 -3.06 -5.98 10.43
C TYR A 102 -4.20 -5.01 10.06
N GLY A 103 -5.05 -5.39 9.11
CA GLY A 103 -6.17 -4.58 8.64
C GLY A 103 -5.77 -3.38 7.77
N PRO A 104 -6.75 -2.61 7.28
CA PRO A 104 -6.50 -1.53 6.29
C PRO A 104 -5.67 -0.38 6.84
N GLY A 105 -5.62 -0.18 8.16
CA GLY A 105 -4.89 0.92 8.79
C GLY A 105 -3.36 0.83 8.69
N ILE A 106 -2.82 -0.33 8.31
CA ILE A 106 -1.37 -0.54 8.07
C ILE A 106 -0.94 -0.12 6.67
N LEU A 107 -1.89 -0.09 5.72
CA LEU A 107 -1.58 0.05 4.30
C LEU A 107 -1.10 1.48 3.98
N PRO A 108 -0.04 1.62 3.15
CA PRO A 108 0.35 2.92 2.60
C PRO A 108 -0.85 3.62 1.93
N SER A 109 -0.82 4.96 1.83
CA SER A 109 -1.98 5.69 1.29
C SER A 109 -2.34 5.21 -0.12
N VAL A 110 -1.35 4.87 -0.95
CA VAL A 110 -1.56 4.31 -2.30
C VAL A 110 -2.46 3.07 -2.24
N CYS A 111 -2.09 2.06 -1.45
CA CYS A 111 -2.87 0.83 -1.32
C CYS A 111 -4.20 1.04 -0.58
N GLY A 112 -4.25 1.95 0.38
CA GLY A 112 -5.45 2.21 1.18
C GLY A 112 -6.50 3.03 0.43
N THR A 113 -6.11 3.77 -0.60
CA THR A 113 -7.01 4.65 -1.36
C THR A 113 -7.35 4.12 -2.74
N TYR A 114 -6.49 3.34 -3.37
CA TYR A 114 -6.82 2.66 -4.63
C TYR A 114 -8.00 1.69 -4.44
N PRO A 115 -8.95 1.59 -5.39
CA PRO A 115 -9.12 2.36 -6.62
C PRO A 115 -10.00 3.63 -6.44
N ARG A 116 -10.31 4.01 -5.19
CA ARG A 116 -11.24 5.11 -4.87
C ARG A 116 -10.68 6.48 -5.23
N LEU A 117 -9.37 6.64 -5.19
CA LEU A 117 -8.68 7.86 -5.60
C LEU A 117 -7.71 7.54 -6.72
N ASN A 118 -7.86 8.21 -7.85
CA ASN A 118 -6.89 8.21 -8.92
C ASN A 118 -6.02 9.46 -8.75
N PHE A 119 -4.76 9.30 -8.38
CA PHE A 119 -3.80 10.40 -8.40
C PHE A 119 -3.25 10.51 -9.82
N MET A 120 -4.05 11.11 -10.71
CA MET A 120 -3.59 11.65 -11.99
C MET A 120 -3.13 13.10 -11.82
#